data_AF-A0A2P2I6I4-F1
#
_entry.id   AF-A0A2P2I6I4-F1
#
_cell.length_a   1.000
_cell.length_b   1.000
_cell.length_c   1.000
_cell.angle_alpha   90.00
_cell.angle_beta   90.00
_cell.angle_gamma   90.00
#
_symmetry.space_group_name_H-M   'P 1'
#
loop_
_entity.id
_entity.type
_entity.pdbx_description
1 polymer ?
#
loop_
_entity_poly.entity_id
_entity_poly.type
_entity_poly.pdbx_seq_one_letter_code
_entity_poly.pdbx_strand_id
1 'polypeptide(L)'
;MGKGKDRNAGSPKRSVESPKSPKGKGSSSSSSSSSSASSSNASSSSTSTSSFKREVLKRDIPVINVTPYPLSTSTEMAMAMSSEAQALQERVKVLSECIVELQGARDKHQVNLSAINSLSDKIVAEERLTPSTRGRLKREYEQASTDVEKELQLVHKAIDTVYQIRSIRHDLRIQAKSSGNKETFRRGALMKMLLNCAQTLPLWLGDPGEKPPPLCGSVPPEQNYIVKVGDMAACLVRGSEGEENWILAEISGHNSSTGRYEVEDIDEEQKERHTLSRRRVYPLPLKRANPETNPDALYHEGSIVMALYPQTTCFYKAYVSQPPALACDDYEVLFEDPTYVDGYSPPLRIAQRYVLPYKDPTKKK
;
A
#
# COMPACT_ATOMS: atom_id res chain seq x y z
N MET A 1 -38.95 -40.97 52.73
CA MET A 1 -37.80 -41.89 52.62
C MET A 1 -37.20 -41.65 51.22
N GLY A 2 -36.19 -40.79 51.00
CA GLY A 2 -34.81 -40.84 51.51
C GLY A 2 -34.07 -41.96 50.78
N LYS A 3 -33.14 -41.74 49.84
CA LYS A 3 -31.84 -41.02 49.85
C LYS A 3 -31.52 -40.58 48.41
N GLY A 4 -30.86 -39.47 48.07
CA GLY A 4 -29.91 -38.64 48.80
C GLY A 4 -28.46 -38.95 48.37
N LYS A 5 -27.91 -38.20 47.40
CA LYS A 5 -26.46 -37.94 47.28
C LYS A 5 -26.15 -36.77 46.33
N ASP A 6 -25.91 -35.61 46.94
CA ASP A 6 -25.21 -34.45 46.39
C ASP A 6 -23.74 -34.75 46.11
N ARG A 7 -23.18 -34.18 45.02
CA ARG A 7 -21.81 -33.62 44.89
C ARG A 7 -21.84 -32.63 43.72
N ASN A 8 -21.96 -31.33 43.98
CA ASN A 8 -20.91 -30.35 44.24
C ASN A 8 -20.12 -29.89 43.00
N ALA A 9 -20.01 -28.56 42.92
CA ALA A 9 -19.49 -27.72 41.87
C ALA A 9 -17.99 -27.88 41.61
N GLY A 10 -17.59 -27.55 40.37
CA GLY A 10 -16.18 -27.38 40.00
C GLY A 10 -16.04 -27.01 38.52
N SER A 11 -15.94 -25.71 38.25
CA SER A 11 -15.60 -25.14 36.94
C SER A 11 -14.23 -25.63 36.46
N PRO A 12 -14.04 -25.99 35.18
CA PRO A 12 -12.69 -26.16 34.62
C PRO A 12 -12.15 -24.78 34.23
N LYS A 13 -11.15 -24.31 35.00
CA LYS A 13 -10.32 -23.15 34.68
C LYS A 13 -9.64 -23.34 33.32
N ARG A 14 -9.77 -22.34 32.42
CA ARG A 14 -8.91 -22.15 31.25
C ARG A 14 -7.47 -21.98 31.73
N SER A 15 -6.60 -22.94 31.41
CA SER A 15 -5.15 -22.76 31.45
C SER A 15 -4.72 -22.02 30.19
N VAL A 16 -4.27 -20.78 30.38
CA VAL A 16 -3.63 -19.94 29.36
C VAL A 16 -2.13 -20.25 29.46
N GLU A 17 -1.57 -20.99 28.50
CA GLU A 17 -0.12 -21.15 28.37
C GLU A 17 0.36 -20.32 27.17
N SER A 18 0.99 -19.19 27.48
CA SER A 18 1.73 -18.35 26.55
C SER A 18 3.07 -19.01 26.17
N PRO A 19 3.49 -19.02 24.90
CA PRO A 19 4.86 -19.36 24.57
C PRO A 19 5.82 -18.23 24.97
N LYS A 20 6.79 -18.61 25.80
CA LYS A 20 7.90 -17.81 26.34
C LYS A 20 8.76 -17.17 25.23
N SER A 21 9.05 -15.88 25.37
CA SER A 21 10.20 -15.22 24.73
C SER A 21 11.52 -15.64 25.40
N PRO A 22 12.60 -15.90 24.65
CA PRO A 22 13.89 -16.17 25.26
C PRO A 22 14.58 -14.86 25.71
N LYS A 23 14.86 -14.76 27.01
CA LYS A 23 15.74 -13.76 27.63
C LYS A 23 17.18 -13.97 27.17
N GLY A 24 17.81 -12.88 26.77
CA GLY A 24 19.26 -12.79 26.60
C GLY A 24 20.01 -12.96 27.92
N LYS A 25 21.19 -13.58 27.83
CA LYS A 25 22.29 -13.40 28.78
C LYS A 25 23.45 -12.79 28.01
N GLY A 26 23.87 -11.61 28.46
CA GLY A 26 25.14 -11.04 28.05
C GLY A 26 26.31 -11.71 28.76
N SER A 27 27.46 -11.70 28.11
CA SER A 27 28.76 -11.58 28.76
C SER A 27 29.74 -10.95 27.80
N SER A 28 30.28 -9.83 28.27
CA SER A 28 31.37 -9.01 27.77
C SER A 28 32.65 -9.76 27.41
N SER A 29 33.32 -9.31 26.35
CA SER A 29 34.78 -9.12 26.37
C SER A 29 35.21 -8.08 25.35
N SER A 30 35.94 -7.10 25.87
CA SER A 30 36.66 -5.99 25.27
C SER A 30 37.60 -6.34 24.12
N SER A 31 37.67 -5.47 23.11
CA SER A 31 38.95 -4.99 22.58
C SER A 31 38.80 -3.62 21.94
N SER A 32 39.59 -2.71 22.49
CA SER A 32 39.82 -1.32 22.12
C SER A 32 40.72 -1.20 20.90
N SER A 33 40.39 -0.30 19.98
CA SER A 33 41.39 0.40 19.16
C SER A 33 40.87 1.77 18.77
N SER A 34 41.21 2.73 19.61
CA SER A 34 41.19 4.17 19.36
C SER A 34 42.33 4.53 18.39
N SER A 35 42.00 5.22 17.30
CA SER A 35 42.98 6.00 16.53
C SER A 35 42.46 7.42 16.36
N SER A 36 42.91 8.25 17.30
CA SER A 36 43.00 9.71 17.20
C SER A 36 44.02 10.11 16.14
N ALA A 37 43.64 11.02 15.24
CA ALA A 37 44.57 11.86 14.47
C ALA A 37 43.84 13.18 14.19
N SER A 38 44.01 14.17 15.07
CA SER A 38 44.98 15.28 14.91
C SER A 38 44.61 16.21 13.75
N SER A 39 43.91 17.26 14.15
CA SER A 39 43.79 18.54 13.46
C SER A 39 45.16 19.08 13.05
N SER A 40 45.33 19.32 11.75
CA SER A 40 46.38 20.18 11.21
C SER A 40 45.75 21.20 10.28
N ASN A 41 45.85 22.47 10.67
CA ASN A 41 45.65 23.61 9.81
C ASN A 41 46.72 23.59 8.71
N ALA A 42 46.29 23.56 7.45
CA ALA A 42 47.11 23.97 6.32
C ALA A 42 46.29 24.90 5.43
N SER A 43 46.74 26.15 5.45
CA SER A 43 46.36 27.26 4.60
C SER A 43 46.50 26.97 3.10
N SER A 44 45.53 27.46 2.34
CA SER A 44 45.65 27.99 0.97
C SER A 44 46.43 27.15 -0.05
N SER A 45 45.70 26.39 -0.85
CA SER A 45 46.05 26.18 -2.27
C SER A 45 44.79 26.32 -3.10
N SER A 46 44.77 27.32 -3.97
CA SER A 46 43.78 27.60 -4.99
C SER A 46 43.52 26.37 -5.87
N THR A 47 42.47 25.62 -5.60
CA THR A 47 41.95 24.65 -6.57
C THR A 47 41.17 25.43 -7.61
N SER A 48 41.73 25.54 -8.80
CA SER A 48 41.04 25.99 -10.01
C SER A 48 39.67 25.34 -10.08
N THR A 49 38.61 26.12 -9.93
CA THR A 49 37.25 25.69 -10.28
C THR A 49 37.25 25.42 -11.78
N SER A 50 37.42 24.16 -12.16
CA SER A 50 37.14 23.69 -13.52
C SER A 50 35.74 24.18 -13.90
N SER A 51 35.64 24.89 -15.03
CA SER A 51 34.36 25.41 -15.55
C SER A 51 33.42 24.30 -16.02
N PHE A 52 33.87 23.03 -16.01
CA PHE A 52 33.12 21.86 -16.43
C PHE A 52 32.71 21.04 -15.21
N LYS A 53 31.60 21.43 -14.56
CA LYS A 53 30.94 20.60 -13.55
C LYS A 53 30.20 19.44 -14.25
N ARG A 54 30.40 18.21 -13.75
CA ARG A 54 29.73 17.00 -14.22
C ARG A 54 28.65 16.57 -13.23
N GLU A 55 27.45 16.30 -13.73
CA GLU A 55 26.47 15.44 -13.04
C GLU A 55 26.53 14.04 -13.66
N VAL A 56 26.74 13.01 -12.83
CA VAL A 56 26.72 11.62 -13.29
C VAL A 56 25.27 11.19 -13.40
N LEU A 57 24.82 10.86 -14.61
CA LEU A 57 23.48 10.30 -14.80
C LEU A 57 23.52 8.82 -14.41
N LYS A 58 22.94 8.47 -13.26
CA LYS A 58 22.75 7.09 -12.79
C LYS A 58 21.27 6.72 -12.81
N ARG A 59 21.00 5.43 -13.04
CA ARG A 59 19.70 4.82 -12.85
C ARG A 59 19.84 3.64 -11.91
N ASP A 60 19.38 3.84 -10.67
CA ASP A 60 19.22 2.76 -9.71
C ASP A 60 17.77 2.26 -9.79
N ILE A 61 17.47 1.49 -10.85
CA ILE A 61 16.13 0.91 -11.05
C ILE A 61 16.25 -0.61 -10.96
N PRO A 62 15.45 -1.29 -10.12
CA PRO A 62 15.49 -2.75 -9.99
C PRO A 62 15.10 -3.44 -11.31
N VAL A 63 15.80 -4.54 -11.62
CA VAL A 63 15.51 -5.39 -12.79
C VAL A 63 14.11 -5.96 -12.65
N ILE A 64 13.29 -5.83 -13.69
CA ILE A 64 11.96 -6.44 -13.70
C ILE A 64 12.12 -7.90 -14.17
N ASN A 65 12.14 -8.84 -13.22
CA ASN A 65 12.06 -10.26 -13.55
C ASN A 65 10.61 -10.61 -13.92
N VAL A 66 10.32 -10.66 -15.21
CA VAL A 66 9.06 -11.22 -15.71
C VAL A 66 9.22 -12.73 -15.79
N THR A 67 8.56 -13.47 -14.90
CA THR A 67 8.29 -14.88 -15.19
C THR A 67 7.25 -14.91 -16.31
N PRO A 68 7.54 -15.49 -17.49
CA PRO A 68 6.53 -15.66 -18.52
C PRO A 68 5.38 -16.44 -17.92
N TYR A 69 4.16 -15.95 -18.14
CA TYR A 69 2.94 -16.50 -17.57
C TYR A 69 2.78 -17.97 -18.02
N PRO A 70 3.03 -18.99 -17.17
CA PRO A 70 2.72 -20.36 -17.53
C PRO A 70 1.32 -20.61 -16.99
N LEU A 71 0.31 -20.51 -17.84
CA LEU A 71 -0.99 -21.06 -17.48
C LEU A 71 -0.82 -22.58 -17.38
N SER A 72 -1.06 -23.13 -16.19
CA SER A 72 -1.35 -24.56 -16.07
C SER A 72 -2.58 -24.84 -16.93
N THR A 73 -2.53 -25.92 -17.70
CA THR A 73 -3.62 -26.40 -18.58
C THR A 73 -4.93 -26.60 -17.81
N SER A 74 -4.85 -26.83 -16.49
CA SER A 74 -6.00 -26.94 -15.59
C SER A 74 -6.65 -25.59 -15.24
N THR A 75 -5.87 -24.49 -15.22
CA THR A 75 -6.38 -23.13 -14.97
C THR A 75 -7.00 -22.54 -16.24
N GLU A 76 -6.43 -22.85 -17.40
CA GLU A 76 -7.02 -22.56 -18.72
C GLU A 76 -8.38 -23.22 -18.89
N MET A 77 -8.52 -24.53 -18.58
CA MET A 77 -9.81 -25.22 -18.71
C MET A 77 -10.88 -24.71 -17.74
N ALA A 78 -10.51 -24.30 -16.52
CA ALA A 78 -11.46 -23.75 -15.55
C ALA A 78 -11.89 -22.30 -15.90
N MET A 79 -11.02 -21.53 -16.56
CA MET A 79 -11.27 -20.13 -16.94
C MET A 79 -11.85 -19.97 -18.35
N ALA A 80 -11.83 -21.00 -19.20
CA ALA A 80 -12.36 -20.97 -20.57
C ALA A 80 -13.90 -20.84 -20.69
N MET A 81 -14.63 -20.80 -19.57
CA MET A 81 -16.10 -20.86 -19.55
C MET A 81 -16.82 -19.50 -19.49
N SER A 82 -16.12 -18.35 -19.42
CA SER A 82 -16.74 -17.01 -19.41
C SER A 82 -15.95 -15.99 -20.26
N SER A 83 -16.68 -15.07 -20.91
CA SER A 83 -16.11 -14.00 -21.76
C SER A 83 -15.21 -13.05 -20.97
N GLU A 84 -15.53 -12.80 -19.70
CA GLU A 84 -14.78 -11.93 -18.79
C GLU A 84 -13.43 -12.55 -18.38
N ALA A 85 -13.36 -13.87 -18.25
CA ALA A 85 -12.11 -14.58 -17.97
C ALA A 85 -11.15 -14.55 -19.18
N GLN A 86 -11.68 -14.61 -20.40
CA GLN A 86 -10.89 -14.41 -21.63
C GLN A 86 -10.37 -12.97 -21.73
N ALA A 87 -11.23 -11.97 -21.43
CA ALA A 87 -10.82 -10.57 -21.37
C ALA A 87 -9.72 -10.34 -20.33
N LEU A 88 -9.79 -11.00 -19.16
CA LEU A 88 -8.75 -10.94 -18.15
C LEU A 88 -7.41 -11.47 -18.67
N GLN A 89 -7.42 -12.62 -19.34
CA GLN A 89 -6.21 -13.23 -19.92
C GLN A 89 -5.57 -12.33 -20.99
N GLU A 90 -6.38 -11.74 -21.86
CA GLU A 90 -5.92 -10.80 -22.88
C GLU A 90 -5.23 -9.58 -22.24
N ARG A 91 -5.82 -9.00 -21.20
CA ARG A 91 -5.21 -7.85 -20.49
C ARG A 91 -3.91 -8.23 -19.78
N VAL A 92 -3.84 -9.42 -19.19
CA VAL A 92 -2.59 -9.94 -18.59
C VAL A 92 -1.50 -10.11 -19.64
N LYS A 93 -1.85 -10.61 -20.84
CA LYS A 93 -0.91 -10.72 -21.96
C LYS A 93 -0.39 -9.34 -22.39
N VAL A 94 -1.28 -8.37 -22.59
CA VAL A 94 -0.91 -6.98 -22.90
C VAL A 94 0.02 -6.39 -21.84
N LEU A 95 -0.25 -6.65 -20.55
CA LEU A 95 0.62 -6.19 -19.47
C LEU A 95 2.01 -6.85 -19.56
N SER A 96 2.08 -8.15 -19.82
CA SER A 96 3.36 -8.86 -19.95
C SER A 96 4.20 -8.33 -21.12
N GLU A 97 3.59 -8.09 -22.28
CA GLU A 97 4.24 -7.50 -23.46
C GLU A 97 4.73 -6.08 -23.15
N CYS A 98 3.90 -5.27 -22.51
CA CYS A 98 4.24 -3.90 -22.12
C CYS A 98 5.43 -3.85 -21.15
N ILE A 99 5.55 -4.81 -20.22
CA ILE A 99 6.68 -4.88 -19.30
C ILE A 99 7.98 -5.29 -20.03
N VAL A 100 7.91 -6.23 -20.98
CA VAL A 100 9.05 -6.62 -21.81
C VAL A 100 9.52 -5.45 -22.68
N GLU A 101 8.58 -4.73 -23.30
CA GLU A 101 8.87 -3.50 -24.06
C GLU A 101 9.52 -2.43 -23.17
N LEU A 102 9.01 -2.24 -21.94
CA LEU A 102 9.57 -1.29 -20.98
C LEU A 102 11.00 -1.67 -20.57
N GLN A 103 11.28 -2.96 -20.35
CA GLN A 103 12.64 -3.41 -20.04
C GLN A 103 13.58 -3.16 -21.22
N GLY A 104 13.17 -3.49 -22.45
CA GLY A 104 13.95 -3.20 -23.65
C GLY A 104 14.21 -1.70 -23.87
N ALA A 105 13.23 -0.85 -23.58
CA ALA A 105 13.38 0.60 -23.62
C ALA A 105 14.41 1.09 -22.57
N ARG A 106 14.33 0.57 -21.34
CA ARG A 106 15.28 0.87 -20.27
C ARG A 106 16.71 0.45 -20.59
N ASP A 107 16.90 -0.74 -21.15
CA ASP A 107 18.22 -1.24 -21.55
C ASP A 107 18.84 -0.33 -22.62
N LYS A 108 18.05 0.08 -23.61
CA LYS A 108 18.48 1.02 -24.64
C LYS A 108 18.81 2.40 -24.07
N HIS A 109 17.97 2.92 -23.18
CA HIS A 109 18.21 4.23 -22.57
C HIS A 109 19.45 4.19 -21.66
N GLN A 110 19.72 3.08 -20.96
CA GLN A 110 20.94 2.90 -20.16
C GLN A 110 22.21 3.00 -21.01
N VAL A 111 22.20 2.43 -22.22
CA VAL A 111 23.31 2.58 -23.18
C VAL A 111 23.50 4.06 -23.55
N ASN A 112 22.42 4.79 -23.84
CA ASN A 112 22.49 6.21 -24.17
C ASN A 112 23.00 7.06 -23.00
N LEU A 113 22.58 6.79 -21.77
CA LEU A 113 23.12 7.45 -20.57
C LEU A 113 24.61 7.18 -20.37
N SER A 114 25.06 5.94 -20.61
CA SER A 114 26.48 5.59 -20.54
C SER A 114 27.31 6.33 -21.60
N ALA A 115 26.74 6.53 -22.81
CA ALA A 115 27.36 7.31 -23.88
C ALA A 115 27.47 8.79 -23.51
N ILE A 116 26.43 9.39 -22.91
CA ILE A 116 26.45 10.76 -22.39
C ILE A 116 27.54 10.90 -21.32
N ASN A 117 27.59 9.98 -20.35
CA ASN A 117 28.59 9.98 -19.28
C ASN A 117 30.01 9.89 -19.86
N SER A 118 30.26 8.99 -20.81
CA SER A 118 31.57 8.84 -21.46
C SER A 118 31.96 10.08 -22.27
N LEU A 119 31.01 10.72 -22.96
CA LEU A 119 31.26 11.95 -23.71
C LEU A 119 31.56 13.12 -22.76
N SER A 120 30.83 13.21 -21.65
CA SER A 120 31.05 14.19 -20.59
C SER A 120 32.44 14.01 -19.95
N ASP A 121 32.84 12.77 -19.68
CA ASP A 121 34.18 12.45 -19.16
C ASP A 121 35.30 12.92 -20.09
N LYS A 122 35.14 12.75 -21.40
CA LYS A 122 36.11 13.23 -22.40
C LYS A 122 36.19 14.76 -22.42
N ILE A 123 35.05 15.45 -22.33
CA ILE A 123 35.00 16.92 -22.32
C ILE A 123 35.68 17.48 -21.06
N VAL A 124 35.45 16.84 -19.91
CA VAL A 124 36.11 17.22 -18.64
C VAL A 124 37.61 16.94 -18.69
N ALA A 125 38.02 15.78 -19.22
CA ALA A 125 39.44 15.41 -19.32
C ALA A 125 40.22 16.29 -20.32
N GLU A 126 39.60 16.70 -21.42
CA GLU A 126 40.21 17.55 -22.45
C GLU A 126 40.11 19.06 -22.11
N GLU A 127 39.34 19.43 -21.07
CA GLU A 127 38.98 20.81 -20.68
C GLU A 127 38.54 21.71 -21.85
N ARG A 128 38.06 21.10 -22.95
CA ARG A 128 37.79 21.79 -24.21
C ARG A 128 36.45 21.36 -24.79
N LEU A 129 35.57 22.34 -24.97
CA LEU A 129 34.30 22.15 -25.63
C LEU A 129 34.42 22.50 -27.11
N THR A 130 34.66 21.48 -27.96
CA THR A 130 34.65 21.69 -29.41
C THR A 130 33.22 21.82 -29.95
N PRO A 131 32.99 22.55 -31.07
CA PRO A 131 31.66 22.63 -31.69
C PRO A 131 31.07 21.25 -32.04
N SER A 132 31.94 20.31 -32.41
CA SER A 132 31.56 18.92 -32.72
C SER A 132 31.08 18.15 -31.47
N THR A 133 31.83 18.21 -30.36
CA THR A 133 31.43 17.55 -29.11
C THR A 133 30.17 18.18 -28.53
N ARG A 134 29.99 19.50 -28.66
CA ARG A 134 28.76 20.21 -28.27
C ARG A 134 27.54 19.75 -29.06
N GLY A 135 27.65 19.67 -30.39
CA GLY A 135 26.56 19.22 -31.26
C GLY A 135 26.21 17.73 -31.07
N ARG A 136 27.21 16.90 -30.71
CA ARG A 136 26.97 15.51 -30.32
C ARG A 136 26.26 15.42 -28.97
N LEU A 137 26.75 16.12 -27.95
CA LEU A 137 26.16 16.11 -26.61
C LEU A 137 24.70 16.56 -26.62
N LYS A 138 24.36 17.63 -27.37
CA LYS A 138 22.98 18.09 -27.53
C LYS A 138 22.07 17.00 -28.10
N ARG A 139 22.52 16.29 -29.14
CA ARG A 139 21.77 15.18 -29.75
C ARG A 139 21.57 14.01 -28.80
N GLU A 140 22.59 13.65 -28.02
CA GLU A 140 22.47 12.58 -27.03
C GLU A 140 21.46 12.95 -25.92
N TYR A 141 21.43 14.21 -25.45
CA TYR A 141 20.43 14.68 -24.50
C TYR A 141 19.01 14.74 -25.08
N GLU A 142 18.84 15.18 -26.33
CA GLU A 142 17.55 15.15 -27.04
C GLU A 142 17.03 13.71 -27.19
N GLN A 143 17.93 12.77 -27.51
CA GLN A 143 17.60 11.34 -27.57
C GLN A 143 17.22 10.79 -26.19
N ALA A 144 17.97 11.14 -25.13
CA ALA A 144 17.65 10.75 -23.77
C ALA A 144 16.28 11.28 -23.32
N SER A 145 15.93 12.53 -23.63
CA SER A 145 14.60 13.09 -23.36
C SER A 145 13.50 12.28 -24.04
N THR A 146 13.70 11.96 -25.33
CA THR A 146 12.76 11.15 -26.12
C THR A 146 12.61 9.73 -25.56
N ASP A 147 13.70 9.14 -25.07
CA ASP A 147 13.68 7.80 -24.47
C ASP A 147 12.93 7.80 -23.12
N VAL A 148 13.13 8.83 -22.29
CA VAL A 148 12.36 9.02 -21.04
C VAL A 148 10.87 9.17 -21.32
N GLU A 149 10.48 9.95 -22.33
CA GLU A 149 9.07 10.11 -22.72
C GLU A 149 8.43 8.78 -23.14
N LYS A 150 9.16 7.97 -23.92
CA LYS A 150 8.70 6.62 -24.30
C LYS A 150 8.55 5.69 -23.10
N GLU A 151 9.51 5.71 -22.17
CA GLU A 151 9.41 4.92 -20.94
C GLU A 151 8.20 5.35 -20.10
N LEU A 152 7.96 6.65 -19.97
CA LEU A 152 6.82 7.19 -19.23
C LEU A 152 5.50 6.75 -19.87
N GLN A 153 5.39 6.79 -21.20
CA GLN A 153 4.22 6.27 -21.92
C GLN A 153 3.99 4.77 -21.66
N LEU A 154 5.05 3.96 -21.70
CA LEU A 154 4.96 2.52 -21.41
C LEU A 154 4.56 2.24 -19.96
N VAL A 155 5.08 3.01 -19.00
CA VAL A 155 4.70 2.90 -17.58
C VAL A 155 3.22 3.24 -17.39
N HIS A 156 2.73 4.33 -17.99
CA HIS A 156 1.31 4.70 -17.92
C HIS A 156 0.41 3.63 -18.55
N LYS A 157 0.77 3.11 -19.73
CA LYS A 157 0.05 2.00 -20.38
C LYS A 157 -0.01 0.75 -19.49
N ALA A 158 1.10 0.40 -18.81
CA ALA A 158 1.13 -0.72 -17.88
C ALA A 158 0.21 -0.49 -16.67
N ILE A 159 0.25 0.71 -16.08
CA ILE A 159 -0.61 1.09 -14.95
C ILE A 159 -2.10 1.02 -15.34
N ASP A 160 -2.48 1.56 -16.50
CA ASP A 160 -3.85 1.51 -17.00
C ASP A 160 -4.33 0.08 -17.23
N THR A 161 -3.46 -0.77 -17.78
CA THR A 161 -3.76 -2.20 -17.96
C THR A 161 -3.96 -2.90 -16.62
N VAL A 162 -3.17 -2.55 -15.59
CA VAL A 162 -3.37 -3.05 -14.22
C VAL A 162 -4.72 -2.61 -13.65
N TYR A 163 -5.15 -1.38 -13.88
CA TYR A 163 -6.48 -0.91 -13.45
C TYR A 163 -7.61 -1.69 -14.14
N GLN A 164 -7.49 -1.94 -15.44
CA GLN A 164 -8.47 -2.74 -16.19
C GLN A 164 -8.56 -4.18 -15.66
N ILE A 165 -7.41 -4.83 -15.44
CA ILE A 165 -7.34 -6.17 -14.82
C ILE A 165 -8.07 -6.20 -13.47
N ARG A 166 -7.86 -5.17 -12.64
CA ARG A 166 -8.50 -5.07 -11.32
C ARG A 166 -10.01 -4.87 -11.42
N SER A 167 -10.48 -4.06 -12.37
CA SER A 167 -11.91 -3.88 -12.62
C SER A 167 -12.55 -5.20 -13.01
N ILE A 168 -11.99 -5.91 -13.99
CA ILE A 168 -12.52 -7.21 -14.45
C ILE A 168 -12.54 -8.22 -13.29
N ARG A 169 -11.47 -8.29 -12.49
CA ARG A 169 -11.43 -9.17 -11.30
C ARG A 169 -12.44 -8.77 -10.23
N HIS A 170 -12.74 -7.48 -10.10
CA HIS A 170 -13.77 -7.00 -9.19
C HIS A 170 -15.15 -7.44 -9.68
N ASP A 171 -15.47 -7.21 -10.95
CA ASP A 171 -16.76 -7.57 -11.55
C ASP A 171 -17.02 -9.08 -11.49
N LEU A 172 -16.01 -9.90 -11.82
CA LEU A 172 -16.06 -11.37 -11.69
C LEU A 172 -16.38 -11.81 -10.25
N ARG A 173 -15.82 -11.14 -9.24
CA ARG A 173 -16.09 -11.44 -7.82
C ARG A 173 -17.54 -11.14 -7.47
N ILE A 174 -18.07 -10.00 -7.94
CA ILE A 174 -19.46 -9.61 -7.69
C ILE A 174 -20.43 -10.57 -8.38
N GLN A 175 -20.17 -10.95 -9.64
CA GLN A 175 -20.98 -11.93 -10.37
C GLN A 175 -20.99 -13.30 -9.68
N ALA A 176 -19.83 -13.78 -9.21
CA ALA A 176 -19.73 -15.06 -8.51
C ALA A 176 -20.57 -15.06 -7.21
N LYS A 177 -20.51 -13.96 -6.44
CA LYS A 177 -21.33 -13.78 -5.23
C LYS A 177 -22.83 -13.72 -5.55
N SER A 178 -23.21 -12.96 -6.58
CA SER A 178 -24.60 -12.86 -7.03
C SER A 178 -25.17 -14.21 -7.51
N SER A 179 -24.31 -15.12 -7.97
CA SER A 179 -24.68 -16.46 -8.43
C SER A 179 -24.86 -17.48 -7.29
N GLY A 180 -24.78 -17.05 -6.03
CA GLY A 180 -24.94 -17.91 -4.86
C GLY A 180 -23.64 -18.57 -4.38
N ASN A 181 -22.50 -18.32 -5.04
CA ASN A 181 -21.21 -18.79 -4.56
C ASN A 181 -20.69 -17.88 -3.44
N LYS A 182 -21.20 -18.09 -2.22
CA LYS A 182 -20.71 -17.41 -1.02
C LYS A 182 -19.39 -18.05 -0.62
N GLU A 183 -18.27 -17.53 -1.10
CA GLU A 183 -16.95 -17.98 -0.66
C GLU A 183 -16.86 -17.89 0.87
N THR A 184 -16.61 -19.03 1.50
CA THR A 184 -16.40 -19.12 2.93
C THR A 184 -14.91 -18.92 3.21
N PHE A 185 -14.54 -17.73 3.72
CA PHE A 185 -13.14 -17.42 4.00
C PHE A 185 -12.76 -17.92 5.39
N ARG A 186 -11.98 -19.01 5.45
CA ARG A 186 -11.22 -19.34 6.65
C ARG A 186 -10.39 -18.12 7.08
N ARG A 187 -10.28 -17.86 8.39
CA ARG A 187 -9.54 -16.71 8.95
C ARG A 187 -8.20 -16.42 8.27
N GLY A 188 -7.38 -17.45 8.02
CA GLY A 188 -6.09 -17.28 7.34
C GLY A 188 -6.20 -16.78 5.88
N ALA A 189 -7.22 -17.22 5.15
CA ALA A 189 -7.50 -16.75 3.79
C ALA A 189 -8.02 -15.31 3.80
N LEU A 190 -8.88 -14.95 4.77
CA LEU A 190 -9.37 -13.58 4.95
C LEU A 190 -8.22 -12.61 5.23
N MET A 191 -7.34 -12.94 6.18
CA MET A 191 -6.20 -12.10 6.51
C MET A 191 -5.24 -11.94 5.32
N LYS A 192 -5.04 -13.01 4.54
CA LYS A 192 -4.25 -12.94 3.30
C LYS A 192 -4.92 -12.07 2.24
N MET A 193 -6.25 -12.11 2.13
CA MET A 193 -7.01 -11.22 1.24
C MET A 193 -6.83 -9.76 1.64
N LEU A 194 -6.97 -9.44 2.94
CA LEU A 194 -6.79 -8.07 3.44
C LEU A 194 -5.37 -7.54 3.18
N LEU A 195 -4.35 -8.37 3.43
CA LEU A 195 -2.96 -8.01 3.12
C LEU A 195 -2.78 -7.74 1.61
N ASN A 196 -3.29 -8.62 0.75
CA ASN A 196 -3.22 -8.44 -0.70
C ASN A 196 -3.95 -7.16 -1.15
N CYS A 197 -5.12 -6.86 -0.58
CA CYS A 197 -5.88 -5.65 -0.88
C CYS A 197 -5.13 -4.36 -0.50
N ALA A 198 -4.36 -4.38 0.58
CA ALA A 198 -3.50 -3.26 0.97
C ALA A 198 -2.28 -3.13 0.04
N GLN A 199 -1.54 -4.22 -0.20
CA GLN A 199 -0.33 -4.21 -1.03
C GLN A 199 -0.63 -3.81 -2.48
N THR A 200 -1.78 -4.23 -2.99
CA THR A 200 -2.22 -3.87 -4.34
C THR A 200 -2.94 -2.53 -4.39
N LEU A 201 -3.08 -1.77 -3.30
CA LEU A 201 -3.67 -0.43 -3.40
C LEU A 201 -2.79 0.46 -4.32
N PRO A 202 -3.36 1.02 -5.40
CA PRO A 202 -2.59 1.78 -6.38
C PRO A 202 -2.00 3.03 -5.74
N LEU A 203 -0.79 3.39 -6.14
CA LEU A 203 -0.18 4.67 -5.75
C LEU A 203 -0.80 5.78 -6.61
N TRP A 204 -1.13 6.92 -6.00
CA TRP A 204 -1.47 8.12 -6.73
C TRP A 204 -0.22 8.74 -7.36
N LEU A 205 -0.29 8.99 -8.67
CA LEU A 205 0.72 9.67 -9.46
C LEU A 205 -0.03 10.78 -10.21
N GLY A 206 0.09 12.02 -9.72
CA GLY A 206 -0.51 13.20 -10.35
C GLY A 206 0.53 13.97 -11.16
N ASP A 207 0.05 14.81 -12.07
CA ASP A 207 0.91 15.73 -12.82
C ASP A 207 1.46 16.85 -11.91
N PRO A 208 2.54 17.56 -12.31
CA PRO A 208 3.09 18.66 -11.53
C PRO A 208 2.04 19.73 -11.20
N GLY A 209 1.75 19.91 -9.91
CA GLY A 209 0.78 20.90 -9.42
C GLY A 209 -0.67 20.39 -9.33
N GLU A 210 -0.95 19.15 -9.73
CA GLU A 210 -2.25 18.52 -9.52
C GLU A 210 -2.42 18.12 -8.05
N LYS A 211 -3.60 18.37 -7.49
CA LYS A 211 -3.91 17.97 -6.11
C LYS A 211 -4.34 16.51 -6.04
N PRO A 212 -4.00 15.80 -4.95
CA PRO A 212 -4.45 14.42 -4.76
C PRO A 212 -5.99 14.35 -4.75
N PRO A 213 -6.59 13.41 -5.48
CA PRO A 213 -8.04 13.30 -5.59
C PRO A 213 -8.68 12.81 -4.28
N PRO A 214 -10.01 12.95 -4.13
CA PRO A 214 -10.74 12.35 -3.02
C PRO A 214 -10.43 10.85 -2.87
N LEU A 215 -10.33 10.37 -1.62
CA LEU A 215 -9.96 8.99 -1.29
C LEU A 215 -8.52 8.59 -1.67
N CYS A 216 -7.63 9.56 -1.88
CA CYS A 216 -6.19 9.35 -1.90
C CYS A 216 -5.61 9.55 -0.49
N GLY A 217 -5.09 8.49 0.13
CA GLY A 217 -4.51 8.58 1.47
C GLY A 217 -5.49 9.17 2.51
N SER A 218 -5.12 10.31 3.11
CA SER A 218 -5.93 11.04 4.10
C SER A 218 -6.96 12.00 3.49
N VAL A 219 -6.99 12.18 2.16
CA VAL A 219 -7.94 13.08 1.49
C VAL A 219 -9.37 12.55 1.65
N PRO A 220 -10.29 13.34 2.24
CA PRO A 220 -11.64 12.86 2.53
C PRO A 220 -12.46 12.60 1.26
N PRO A 221 -13.50 11.74 1.33
CA PRO A 221 -14.46 11.60 0.25
C PRO A 221 -15.22 12.91 -0.01
N GLU A 222 -15.72 13.07 -1.23
CA GLU A 222 -16.67 14.13 -1.53
C GLU A 222 -17.94 14.01 -0.69
N GLN A 223 -18.56 15.15 -0.37
CA GLN A 223 -19.74 15.23 0.50
C GLN A 223 -20.89 14.32 0.06
N ASN A 224 -21.03 14.11 -1.25
CA ASN A 224 -22.09 13.33 -1.90
C ASN A 224 -21.62 11.97 -2.43
N TYR A 225 -20.37 11.58 -2.18
CA TYR A 225 -19.81 10.30 -2.61
C TYR A 225 -20.68 9.10 -2.20
N ILE A 226 -20.99 8.22 -3.15
CA ILE A 226 -21.75 7.00 -2.92
C ILE A 226 -20.78 5.83 -3.03
N VAL A 227 -20.69 5.01 -1.97
CA VAL A 227 -19.85 3.82 -1.96
C VAL A 227 -20.49 2.78 -2.87
N LYS A 228 -19.72 2.20 -3.79
CA LYS A 228 -20.25 1.24 -4.76
C LYS A 228 -20.56 -0.09 -4.09
N VAL A 229 -21.53 -0.82 -4.64
CA VAL A 229 -21.81 -2.19 -4.24
C VAL A 229 -20.59 -3.04 -4.55
N GLY A 230 -20.14 -3.84 -3.59
CA GLY A 230 -18.92 -4.65 -3.66
C GLY A 230 -17.66 -3.98 -3.12
N ASP A 231 -17.70 -2.67 -2.81
CA ASP A 231 -16.58 -1.99 -2.18
C ASP A 231 -16.56 -2.27 -0.67
N MET A 232 -15.35 -2.30 -0.12
CA MET A 232 -15.14 -2.39 1.32
C MET A 232 -15.15 -1.00 1.95
N ALA A 233 -15.78 -0.88 3.12
CA ALA A 233 -15.88 0.35 3.89
C ALA A 233 -15.77 0.06 5.39
N ALA A 234 -15.34 1.05 6.16
CA ALA A 234 -15.50 1.00 7.61
C ALA A 234 -16.95 1.36 7.97
N CYS A 235 -17.60 0.52 8.76
CA CYS A 235 -19.01 0.62 9.09
C CYS A 235 -19.20 0.62 10.61
N LEU A 236 -19.92 1.61 11.14
CA LEU A 236 -20.25 1.70 12.56
C LEU A 236 -21.52 0.90 12.85
N VAL A 237 -21.33 -0.32 13.32
CA VAL A 237 -22.40 -1.24 13.72
C VAL A 237 -22.65 -1.17 15.22
N ARG A 238 -23.87 -1.54 15.64
CA ARG A 238 -24.24 -1.62 17.05
C ARG A 238 -24.28 -3.09 17.45
N GLY A 239 -23.41 -3.48 18.38
CA GLY A 239 -23.36 -4.84 18.90
C GLY A 239 -24.54 -5.18 19.82
N SER A 240 -24.63 -6.46 20.18
CA SER A 240 -25.67 -7.02 21.05
C SER A 240 -25.68 -6.40 22.46
N GLU A 241 -24.53 -5.99 22.97
CA GLU A 241 -24.38 -5.32 24.28
C GLU A 241 -24.60 -3.80 24.20
N GLY A 242 -24.96 -3.29 23.02
CA GLY A 242 -25.28 -1.88 22.81
C GLY A 242 -24.08 -0.98 22.50
N GLU A 243 -22.87 -1.52 22.54
CA GLU A 243 -21.62 -0.86 22.13
C GLU A 243 -21.58 -0.66 20.61
N GLU A 244 -21.01 0.46 20.17
CA GLU A 244 -20.85 0.76 18.74
C GLU A 244 -19.40 0.53 18.32
N ASN A 245 -19.20 -0.36 17.35
CA ASN A 245 -17.87 -0.74 16.86
C ASN A 245 -17.75 -0.45 15.37
N TRP A 246 -16.60 0.10 14.96
CA TRP A 246 -16.26 0.25 13.56
C TRP A 246 -15.72 -1.09 13.05
N ILE A 247 -16.43 -1.72 12.12
CA ILE A 247 -16.03 -2.97 11.48
C ILE A 247 -15.67 -2.73 10.02
N LEU A 248 -14.87 -3.61 9.44
CA LEU A 248 -14.65 -3.70 8.01
C LEU A 248 -15.80 -4.48 7.41
N ALA A 249 -16.56 -3.87 6.51
CA ALA A 249 -17.72 -4.49 5.88
C ALA A 249 -17.73 -4.24 4.37
N GLU A 250 -18.35 -5.13 3.63
CA GLU A 250 -18.61 -4.98 2.21
C GLU A 250 -20.00 -4.40 1.97
N ILE A 251 -20.11 -3.46 1.03
CA ILE A 251 -21.41 -2.89 0.66
C ILE A 251 -22.17 -3.88 -0.21
N SER A 252 -23.28 -4.44 0.27
CA SER A 252 -24.13 -5.33 -0.50
C SER A 252 -25.21 -4.61 -1.31
N GLY A 253 -25.57 -3.39 -0.91
CA GLY A 253 -26.62 -2.61 -1.57
C GLY A 253 -26.66 -1.15 -1.11
N HIS A 254 -27.22 -0.28 -1.96
CA HIS A 254 -27.49 1.10 -1.62
C HIS A 254 -28.89 1.48 -2.10
N ASN A 255 -29.73 1.97 -1.18
CA ASN A 255 -31.06 2.45 -1.50
C ASN A 255 -31.03 3.98 -1.69
N SER A 256 -31.07 4.43 -2.94
CA SER A 256 -31.00 5.85 -3.29
C SER A 256 -32.19 6.68 -2.78
N SER A 257 -33.34 6.07 -2.49
CA SER A 257 -34.50 6.81 -1.97
C SER A 257 -34.39 7.12 -0.47
N THR A 258 -33.75 6.23 0.30
CA THR A 258 -33.61 6.37 1.76
C THR A 258 -32.20 6.78 2.20
N GLY A 259 -31.21 6.73 1.30
CA GLY A 259 -29.80 6.98 1.61
C GLY A 259 -29.19 5.95 2.57
N ARG A 260 -29.77 4.75 2.64
CA ARG A 260 -29.34 3.64 3.50
C ARG A 260 -28.47 2.67 2.70
N TYR A 261 -27.44 2.16 3.36
CA TYR A 261 -26.58 1.09 2.85
C TYR A 261 -26.97 -0.23 3.49
N GLU A 262 -26.94 -1.30 2.69
CA GLU A 262 -26.90 -2.66 3.18
C GLU A 262 -25.44 -3.09 3.19
N VAL A 263 -24.95 -3.57 4.33
CA VAL A 263 -23.56 -3.97 4.52
C VAL A 263 -23.50 -5.36 5.12
N GLU A 264 -22.48 -6.12 4.74
CA GLU A 264 -22.18 -7.46 5.24
C GLU A 264 -20.79 -7.42 5.89
N ASP A 265 -20.69 -7.87 7.15
CA ASP A 265 -19.40 -8.04 7.81
C ASP A 265 -18.52 -9.00 6.98
N ILE A 266 -17.24 -8.67 6.84
CA ILE A 266 -16.29 -9.54 6.14
C ILE A 266 -15.90 -10.77 6.98
N ASP A 267 -16.13 -10.73 8.29
CA ASP A 267 -15.90 -11.89 9.15
C ASP A 267 -17.06 -12.88 9.03
N GLU A 268 -16.71 -14.09 8.63
CA GLU A 268 -17.68 -15.08 8.20
C GLU A 268 -18.54 -15.64 9.34
N GLU A 269 -18.01 -15.62 10.56
CA GLU A 269 -18.70 -16.11 11.75
C GLU A 269 -19.90 -15.23 12.13
N GLN A 270 -19.92 -13.98 11.67
CA GLN A 270 -20.89 -12.96 12.03
C GLN A 270 -21.59 -12.40 10.79
N LYS A 271 -21.99 -13.22 9.80
CA LYS A 271 -22.76 -12.82 8.57
C LYS A 271 -24.11 -12.15 8.89
N GLU A 272 -24.06 -11.03 9.58
CA GLU A 272 -25.13 -10.18 10.01
C GLU A 272 -25.20 -9.06 8.98
N ARG A 273 -26.29 -9.07 8.22
CA ARG A 273 -26.56 -7.99 7.28
C ARG A 273 -27.08 -6.81 8.08
N HIS A 274 -26.34 -5.70 8.06
CA HIS A 274 -26.75 -4.47 8.72
C HIS A 274 -27.28 -3.46 7.70
N THR A 275 -28.37 -2.79 8.04
CA THR A 275 -28.85 -1.63 7.30
C THR A 275 -28.40 -0.35 8.00
N LEU A 276 -27.42 0.35 7.44
CA LEU A 276 -26.80 1.52 8.05
C LEU A 276 -27.16 2.82 7.30
N SER A 277 -27.09 3.95 8.00
CA SER A 277 -27.17 5.27 7.34
C SER A 277 -25.82 5.67 6.76
N ARG A 278 -25.83 6.55 5.75
CA ARG A 278 -24.61 7.13 5.16
C ARG A 278 -23.59 7.65 6.18
N ARG A 279 -24.04 8.18 7.33
CA ARG A 279 -23.15 8.72 8.38
C ARG A 279 -22.32 7.64 9.09
N ARG A 280 -22.81 6.41 9.11
CA ARG A 280 -22.19 5.23 9.73
C ARG A 280 -21.32 4.43 8.77
N VAL A 281 -21.15 4.90 7.53
CA VAL A 281 -20.31 4.25 6.51
C VAL A 281 -19.22 5.24 6.11
N TYR A 282 -17.96 4.79 6.21
CA TYR A 282 -16.80 5.55 5.78
C TYR A 282 -16.04 4.76 4.70
N PRO A 283 -15.95 5.26 3.45
CA PRO A 283 -15.23 4.58 2.38
C PRO A 283 -13.74 4.46 2.68
N LEU A 284 -13.13 3.34 2.29
CA LEU A 284 -11.68 3.18 2.36
C LEU A 284 -10.99 4.00 1.25
N PRO A 285 -9.72 4.40 1.45
CA PRO A 285 -8.91 5.00 0.40
C PRO A 285 -8.85 4.10 -0.84
N LEU A 286 -9.01 4.72 -2.01
CA LEU A 286 -8.91 4.06 -3.31
C LEU A 286 -7.48 4.12 -3.87
N LYS A 287 -6.67 5.07 -3.38
CA LYS A 287 -5.27 5.23 -3.76
C LYS A 287 -4.41 5.52 -2.52
N ARG A 288 -3.14 5.07 -2.55
CA ARG A 288 -2.11 5.47 -1.60
C ARG A 288 -1.56 6.84 -1.99
N ALA A 289 -1.27 7.67 -1.00
CA ALA A 289 -0.48 8.87 -1.21
C ALA A 289 1.01 8.51 -1.21
N ASN A 290 1.77 9.11 -2.12
CA ASN A 290 3.22 8.99 -2.15
C ASN A 290 3.84 10.03 -1.19
N PRO A 291 4.59 9.62 -0.16
CA PRO A 291 5.21 10.55 0.79
C PRO A 291 6.14 11.58 0.14
N GLU A 292 6.79 11.23 -0.97
CA GLU A 292 7.76 12.09 -1.65
C GLU A 292 7.10 13.22 -2.43
N THR A 293 5.91 12.99 -2.97
CA THR A 293 5.23 13.94 -3.87
C THR A 293 3.96 14.55 -3.27
N ASN A 294 3.28 13.85 -2.37
CA ASN A 294 2.00 14.27 -1.77
C ASN A 294 1.98 13.99 -0.25
N PRO A 295 2.89 14.59 0.55
CA PRO A 295 2.93 14.38 2.00
C PRO A 295 1.71 14.97 2.73
N ASP A 296 1.02 15.92 2.12
CA ASP A 296 -0.22 16.54 2.61
C ASP A 296 -1.44 15.59 2.55
N ALA A 297 -1.38 14.56 1.70
CA ALA A 297 -2.36 13.48 1.62
C ALA A 297 -2.05 12.30 2.54
N LEU A 298 -1.21 12.49 3.57
CA LEU A 298 -0.98 11.53 4.64
C LEU A 298 -1.46 12.09 5.98
N TYR A 299 -1.71 11.22 6.95
CA TYR A 299 -1.89 11.65 8.34
C TYR A 299 -0.52 11.93 8.95
N HIS A 300 -0.35 13.09 9.59
CA HIS A 300 0.91 13.46 10.22
C HIS A 300 1.10 12.75 11.57
N GLU A 301 2.34 12.72 12.07
CA GLU A 301 2.64 12.28 13.43
C GLU A 301 1.76 13.00 14.47
N GLY A 302 1.26 12.26 15.46
CA GLY A 302 0.32 12.74 16.47
C GLY A 302 -1.15 12.80 16.02
N SER A 303 -1.46 12.55 14.75
CA SER A 303 -2.85 12.53 14.27
C SER A 303 -3.67 11.42 14.94
N ILE A 304 -4.88 11.75 15.37
CA ILE A 304 -5.85 10.77 15.88
C ILE A 304 -6.60 10.16 14.69
N VAL A 305 -6.49 8.85 14.56
CA VAL A 305 -7.07 8.06 13.47
C VAL A 305 -7.88 6.89 14.04
N MET A 306 -8.67 6.26 13.19
CA MET A 306 -9.13 4.90 13.43
C MET A 306 -8.38 3.96 12.46
N ALA A 307 -7.81 2.90 12.98
CA ALA A 307 -6.99 1.96 12.22
C ALA A 307 -7.48 0.53 12.42
N LEU A 308 -7.37 -0.31 11.39
CA LEU A 308 -7.72 -1.73 11.50
C LEU A 308 -6.71 -2.44 12.40
N TYR A 309 -7.16 -3.06 13.49
CA TYR A 309 -6.24 -3.74 14.40
C TYR A 309 -5.71 -5.04 13.75
N PRO A 310 -4.40 -5.35 13.89
CA PRO A 310 -3.82 -6.51 13.23
C PRO A 310 -4.54 -7.81 13.54
N GLN A 311 -4.74 -8.65 12.51
CA GLN A 311 -5.41 -9.96 12.62
C GLN A 311 -6.89 -9.90 13.07
N THR A 312 -7.55 -8.75 12.87
CA THR A 312 -8.98 -8.53 13.13
C THR A 312 -9.66 -7.85 11.95
N THR A 313 -10.98 -7.72 12.04
CA THR A 313 -11.84 -7.00 11.09
C THR A 313 -12.40 -5.70 11.68
N CYS A 314 -11.83 -5.20 12.78
CA CYS A 314 -12.33 -4.04 13.52
C CYS A 314 -11.34 -2.87 13.50
N PHE A 315 -11.89 -1.65 13.46
CA PHE A 315 -11.14 -0.41 13.56
C PHE A 315 -11.22 0.16 14.98
N TYR A 316 -10.07 0.56 15.50
CA TYR A 316 -9.95 1.13 16.85
C TYR A 316 -9.23 2.47 16.80
N LYS A 317 -9.44 3.28 17.84
CA LYS A 317 -8.76 4.57 17.99
C LYS A 317 -7.25 4.35 18.14
N ALA A 318 -6.49 5.10 17.36
CA ALA A 318 -5.04 5.05 17.36
C ALA A 318 -4.43 6.44 17.10
N TYR A 319 -3.16 6.56 17.45
CA TYR A 319 -2.33 7.74 17.19
C TYR A 319 -1.27 7.38 16.16
N VAL A 320 -1.07 8.23 15.17
CA VAL A 320 0.01 8.05 14.20
C VAL A 320 1.33 8.37 14.89
N SER A 321 2.19 7.36 15.06
CA SER A 321 3.56 7.56 15.56
C SER A 321 4.50 7.93 14.44
N GLN A 322 4.39 7.28 13.27
CA GLN A 322 5.19 7.62 12.10
C GLN A 322 4.35 7.47 10.82
N PRO A 323 4.30 8.51 9.96
CA PRO A 323 3.78 8.35 8.60
C PRO A 323 4.74 7.51 7.74
N PRO A 324 4.25 6.91 6.64
CA PRO A 324 5.11 6.22 5.67
C PRO A 324 6.21 7.14 5.16
N ALA A 325 7.46 6.67 5.16
CA ALA A 325 8.59 7.40 4.59
C ALA A 325 8.72 7.16 3.08
N LEU A 326 8.44 5.93 2.63
CA LEU A 326 8.45 5.54 1.23
C LEU A 326 7.05 5.11 0.75
N ALA A 327 6.85 5.10 -0.56
CA ALA A 327 5.57 4.74 -1.19
C ALA A 327 5.08 3.32 -0.81
N CYS A 328 5.99 2.41 -0.44
CA CYS A 328 5.69 1.03 -0.06
C CYS A 328 5.58 0.82 1.46
N ASP A 329 5.82 1.86 2.26
CA ASP A 329 5.75 1.76 3.72
C ASP A 329 4.32 1.88 4.24
N ASP A 330 4.14 1.28 5.41
CA ASP A 330 2.93 1.38 6.23
C ASP A 330 3.06 2.52 7.24
N TYR A 331 1.93 2.98 7.80
CA TYR A 331 1.94 3.83 8.99
C TYR A 331 2.40 3.01 10.20
N GLU A 332 3.13 3.64 11.12
CA GLU A 332 3.23 3.13 12.49
C GLU A 332 2.22 3.84 13.37
N VAL A 333 1.37 3.07 14.06
CA VAL A 333 0.33 3.60 14.94
C VAL A 333 0.39 2.99 16.34
N LEU A 334 -0.07 3.74 17.32
CA LEU A 334 -0.23 3.33 18.71
C LEU A 334 -1.73 3.27 19.02
N PHE A 335 -2.26 2.07 19.28
CA PHE A 335 -3.66 1.90 19.64
C PHE A 335 -3.89 2.27 21.09
N GLU A 336 -5.03 2.90 21.39
CA GLU A 336 -5.45 3.12 22.77
C GLU A 336 -5.89 1.79 23.39
N ASP A 337 -5.16 1.34 24.40
CA ASP A 337 -5.38 0.05 25.04
C ASP A 337 -5.05 0.14 26.55
N PRO A 338 -6.07 0.18 27.43
CA PRO A 338 -5.91 0.27 28.88
C PRO A 338 -5.15 -0.90 29.53
N THR A 339 -4.90 -1.98 28.80
CA THR A 339 -4.12 -3.11 29.32
C THR A 339 -2.62 -2.82 29.39
N TYR A 340 -2.14 -1.80 28.66
CA TYR A 340 -0.78 -1.32 28.75
C TYR A 340 -0.62 -0.24 29.83
N VAL A 341 0.58 -0.15 30.41
CA VAL A 341 0.89 0.73 31.54
C VAL A 341 0.75 2.21 31.18
N ASP A 342 1.12 2.55 29.95
CA ASP A 342 0.99 3.88 29.35
C ASP A 342 -0.37 4.11 28.66
N GLY A 343 -1.23 3.09 28.63
CA GLY A 343 -2.53 3.12 27.94
C GLY A 343 -2.44 2.97 26.43
N TYR A 344 -1.27 2.60 25.88
CA TYR A 344 -1.05 2.49 24.45
C TYR A 344 -0.37 1.17 24.05
N SER A 345 -0.75 0.64 22.90
CA SER A 345 -0.05 -0.50 22.30
C SER A 345 1.39 -0.11 21.90
N PRO A 346 2.31 -1.08 21.74
CA PRO A 346 3.55 -0.82 21.01
C PRO A 346 3.26 -0.33 19.57
N PRO A 347 4.24 0.26 18.87
CA PRO A 347 4.10 0.65 17.47
C PRO A 347 3.70 -0.54 16.59
N LEU A 348 2.57 -0.40 15.87
CA LEU A 348 2.05 -1.40 14.95
C LEU A 348 1.95 -0.84 13.54
N ARG A 349 2.37 -1.65 12.55
CA ARG A 349 2.40 -1.26 11.13
C ARG A 349 1.05 -1.50 10.47
N ILE A 350 0.39 -0.43 10.02
CA ILE A 350 -0.92 -0.49 9.36
C ILE A 350 -0.84 0.20 7.99
N ALA A 351 -1.22 -0.53 6.94
CA ALA A 351 -1.23 0.00 5.58
C ALA A 351 -2.18 1.18 5.42
N GLN A 352 -1.85 2.13 4.53
CA GLN A 352 -2.65 3.34 4.30
C GLN A 352 -4.13 3.05 4.02
N ARG A 353 -4.44 1.92 3.36
CA ARG A 353 -5.81 1.47 3.06
C ARG A 353 -6.70 1.35 4.31
N TYR A 354 -6.09 1.06 5.46
CA TYR A 354 -6.79 0.71 6.69
C TYR A 354 -6.59 1.74 7.80
N VAL A 355 -6.11 2.94 7.47
CA VAL A 355 -6.01 4.09 8.37
C VAL A 355 -6.99 5.17 7.89
N LEU A 356 -7.92 5.54 8.74
CA LEU A 356 -9.08 6.39 8.41
C LEU A 356 -9.19 7.54 9.43
N PRO A 357 -9.87 8.65 9.11
CA PRO A 357 -9.99 9.73 10.07
C PRO A 357 -10.85 9.26 11.23
N TYR A 358 -10.42 9.58 12.45
CA TYR A 358 -11.17 9.19 13.63
C TYR A 358 -12.54 9.85 13.65
N LYS A 359 -13.60 9.03 13.67
CA LYS A 359 -14.97 9.48 13.89
C LYS A 359 -15.41 9.06 15.27
N ASP A 360 -15.44 10.04 16.16
CA ASP A 360 -15.91 9.87 17.53
C ASP A 360 -17.36 9.35 17.53
N PRO A 361 -17.61 8.12 18.02
CA PRO A 361 -18.96 7.55 18.05
C PRO A 361 -19.87 8.29 19.04
N THR A 362 -19.30 8.99 20.02
CA THR A 362 -20.07 9.68 21.08
C THR A 362 -20.49 11.10 20.70
N LYS A 363 -19.80 11.74 19.75
CA LYS A 363 -20.17 13.06 19.25
C LYS A 363 -21.33 12.97 18.27
N LYS A 364 -22.55 13.11 18.80
CA LYS A 364 -23.71 13.54 18.02
C LYS A 364 -23.43 14.95 17.50
N LYS A 365 -23.01 15.08 16.24
CA LYS A 365 -23.01 16.36 15.52
C LYS A 365 -24.42 16.74 15.11
#